data_AF-A0A971FVH5-F1
#
_entry.id   AF-A0A971FVH5-F1
#
_cell.length_a   1.000
_cell.length_b   1.000
_cell.length_c   1.000
_cell.angle_alpha   90.00
_cell.angle_beta   90.00
_cell.angle_gamma   90.00
#
_symmetry.space_group_name_H-M   'P 1'
#
loop_
_entity.id
_entity.type
_entity.pdbx_description
1 polymer ?
#
loop_
_entity_poly.entity_id
_entity_poly.type
_entity_poly.pdbx_seq_one_letter_code
_entity_poly.pdbx_strand_id
1 'polypeptide(L)'
;ELFVLRPNERVDLRYLFYVSISKAFRQTGSNMMQGAAGQKRITADFVNNYPVALPRPEEQRSIASSLEKATEKMDSFISKIEKSIELLKEYRSALITAAVTGKIDVREEVP
;
A
#
# COMPACT_ATOMS: atom_id res chain seq x y z
N GLU A 1 16.01 -6.14 15.51
CA GLU A 1 16.79 -6.85 14.47
C GLU A 1 16.11 -6.69 13.13
N LEU A 2 16.89 -6.72 12.05
CA LEU A 2 16.42 -6.65 10.68
C LEU A 2 16.70 -8.00 10.01
N PHE A 3 15.68 -8.61 9.39
CA PHE A 3 15.85 -9.83 8.60
C PHE A 3 15.93 -9.47 7.12
N VAL A 4 17.03 -9.85 6.47
CA VAL A 4 17.20 -9.69 5.02
C VAL A 4 16.93 -11.02 4.34
N LEU A 5 15.84 -11.10 3.59
CA LEU A 5 15.48 -12.29 2.83
C LEU A 5 16.07 -12.18 1.42
N ARG A 6 16.92 -13.15 1.03
CA ARG A 6 17.47 -13.25 -0.32
C ARG A 6 16.95 -14.53 -0.97
N PRO A 7 16.21 -14.45 -2.09
CA PRO A 7 15.73 -15.63 -2.79
C PRO A 7 16.89 -16.39 -3.44
N ASN A 8 16.72 -17.70 -3.60
CA ASN A 8 17.54 -18.53 -4.49
C ASN A 8 16.83 -18.70 -5.84
N GLU A 9 17.40 -19.48 -6.76
CA GLU A 9 16.87 -19.69 -8.12
C GLU A 9 15.45 -20.30 -8.17
N ARG A 10 14.99 -20.94 -7.07
CA ARG A 10 13.66 -21.57 -7.00
C ARG A 10 12.56 -20.59 -6.62
N VAL A 11 12.92 -19.38 -6.17
CA VAL A 11 11.99 -18.41 -5.59
C VAL A 11 12.05 -17.11 -6.38
N ASP A 12 10.91 -16.66 -6.89
CA ASP A 12 10.79 -15.32 -7.48
C ASP A 12 10.85 -14.26 -6.36
N LEU A 13 11.63 -13.20 -6.57
CA LEU A 13 11.82 -12.13 -5.59
C LEU A 13 10.51 -11.43 -5.22
N ARG A 14 9.65 -11.16 -6.21
CA ARG A 14 8.36 -10.47 -5.97
C ARG A 14 7.40 -11.40 -5.25
N TYR A 15 7.40 -12.68 -5.59
CA TYR A 15 6.62 -13.68 -4.85
C TYR A 15 7.02 -13.71 -3.37
N LEU A 16 8.32 -13.79 -3.07
CA LEU A 16 8.83 -13.74 -1.70
C LEU A 16 8.43 -12.45 -0.96
N PHE A 17 8.52 -11.31 -1.66
CA PHE A 17 8.05 -10.03 -1.13
C PHE A 17 6.57 -10.11 -0.73
N TYR A 18 5.68 -10.52 -1.65
CA TYR A 18 4.25 -10.62 -1.38
C TYR A 18 3.89 -11.62 -0.27
N VAL A 19 4.63 -12.73 -0.15
CA VAL A 19 4.49 -13.66 0.98
C VAL A 19 4.84 -12.96 2.30
N SER A 20 5.97 -12.25 2.37
CA SER A 20 6.45 -11.59 3.59
C SER A 20 5.53 -10.47 4.08
N ILE A 21 4.76 -9.85 3.18
CA ILE A 21 3.78 -8.82 3.53
C ILE A 21 2.34 -9.34 3.62
N SER A 22 2.12 -10.62 3.33
CA SER A 22 0.81 -11.24 3.38
C SER A 22 0.23 -11.18 4.80
N LYS A 23 -1.11 -11.12 4.88
CA LYS A 23 -1.81 -11.16 6.16
C LYS A 23 -1.46 -12.40 6.97
N ALA A 24 -1.36 -13.56 6.32
CA ALA A 24 -1.02 -14.82 6.96
C ALA A 24 0.37 -14.76 7.62
N PHE A 25 1.38 -14.30 6.90
CA PHE A 25 2.74 -14.15 7.45
C PHE A 25 2.77 -13.17 8.61
N ARG A 26 2.17 -11.99 8.45
CA ARG A 26 2.15 -10.93 9.47
C ARG A 26 1.39 -11.35 10.73
N GLN A 27 0.26 -12.03 10.58
CA GLN A 27 -0.55 -12.49 11.71
C GLN A 27 0.17 -13.57 12.50
N THR A 28 0.68 -14.62 11.83
CA THR A 28 1.43 -15.68 12.51
C THR A 28 2.69 -15.13 13.14
N GLY A 29 3.41 -14.25 12.43
CA GLY A 29 4.59 -13.58 12.97
C GLY A 29 4.26 -12.76 14.22
N SER A 30 3.17 -12.00 14.21
CA SER A 30 2.71 -11.23 15.37
C SER A 30 2.42 -12.11 16.59
N ASN A 31 1.85 -13.30 16.38
CA ASN A 31 1.54 -14.25 17.46
C ASN A 31 2.80 -14.91 18.03
N MET A 32 3.85 -15.03 17.23
CA MET A 32 5.12 -15.67 17.59
C MET A 32 6.18 -14.65 18.08
N MET A 33 5.81 -13.36 18.21
CA MET A 33 6.76 -12.34 18.65
C MET A 33 7.19 -12.57 20.11
N GLN A 34 8.50 -12.46 20.34
CA GLN A 34 9.12 -12.55 21.66
C GLN A 34 9.69 -11.19 22.08
N GLY A 35 9.81 -10.97 23.39
CA GLY A 35 10.32 -9.73 23.98
C GLY A 35 9.39 -9.12 25.03
N ALA A 36 9.92 -8.22 25.83
CA ALA A 36 9.23 -7.54 26.92
C ALA A 36 9.18 -6.01 26.69
N ALA A 37 8.41 -5.28 27.51
CA ALA A 37 8.38 -3.81 27.56
C ALA A 37 8.23 -3.12 26.17
N GLY A 38 7.38 -3.66 25.29
CA GLY A 38 7.09 -3.09 23.98
C GLY A 38 8.13 -3.37 22.89
N GLN A 39 9.26 -4.02 23.20
CA GLN A 39 10.29 -4.41 22.23
C GLN A 39 10.06 -5.83 21.69
N LYS A 40 8.81 -6.15 21.33
CA LYS A 40 8.49 -7.45 20.72
C LYS A 40 9.05 -7.52 19.31
N ARG A 41 9.65 -8.65 18.93
CA ARG A 41 10.18 -8.93 17.59
C ARG A 41 9.87 -10.37 17.18
N ILE A 42 9.77 -10.62 15.87
CA ILE A 42 9.80 -11.99 15.35
C ILE A 42 11.21 -12.56 15.50
N THR A 43 11.32 -13.87 15.74
CA THR A 43 12.61 -14.56 15.85
C THR A 43 13.12 -14.99 14.48
N ALA A 44 14.43 -15.20 14.37
CA ALA A 44 15.03 -15.81 13.17
C ALA A 44 14.42 -17.19 12.88
N ASP A 45 14.14 -17.96 13.94
CA ASP A 45 13.52 -19.27 13.87
C ASP A 45 12.14 -19.23 13.19
N PHE A 46 11.29 -18.27 13.57
CA PHE A 46 10.00 -18.07 12.91
C PHE A 46 10.17 -17.79 11.41
N VAL A 47 11.10 -16.92 11.05
CA VAL A 47 11.34 -16.53 9.65
C VAL A 47 11.84 -17.73 8.83
N ASN A 48 12.77 -18.51 9.38
CA ASN A 48 13.37 -19.66 8.70
C ASN A 48 12.42 -20.85 8.53
N ASN A 49 11.49 -21.02 9.48
CA ASN A 49 10.59 -22.19 9.53
C ASN A 49 9.14 -21.85 9.15
N TYR A 50 8.87 -20.65 8.64
CA TYR A 50 7.52 -20.29 8.22
C TYR A 50 7.06 -21.18 7.05
N PRO A 51 5.95 -21.92 7.19
CA PRO A 51 5.44 -22.77 6.12
C PRO A 51 4.88 -21.90 4.99
N VAL A 52 5.47 -22.01 3.81
CA VAL A 52 5.07 -21.28 2.60
C VAL A 52 4.78 -22.25 1.47
N ALA A 53 3.69 -22.01 0.74
CA ALA A 53 3.44 -22.71 -0.52
C ALA A 53 4.52 -22.31 -1.53
N LEU A 54 5.16 -23.28 -2.17
CA LEU A 54 6.21 -23.00 -3.16
C LEU A 54 5.85 -23.62 -4.51
N PRO A 55 4.97 -22.97 -5.29
CA PRO A 55 4.62 -23.45 -6.62
C PRO A 55 5.79 -23.31 -7.60
N ARG A 56 5.63 -23.76 -8.84
CA ARG A 56 6.68 -23.64 -9.87
C ARG A 56 6.99 -22.16 -10.16
N PRO A 57 8.23 -21.80 -10.56
CA PRO A 57 8.62 -20.41 -10.79
C PRO A 57 7.72 -19.61 -11.74
N GLU A 58 7.14 -20.27 -12.74
CA GLU A 58 6.18 -19.64 -13.67
C GLU A 58 4.90 -19.19 -12.96
N GLU A 59 4.35 -20.04 -12.09
CA GLU A 59 3.17 -19.73 -11.31
C GLU A 59 3.46 -18.63 -10.28
N GLN A 60 4.63 -18.68 -9.62
CA GLN A 60 5.08 -17.61 -8.74
C GLN A 60 5.11 -16.25 -9.45
N ARG A 61 5.68 -16.18 -10.66
CA ARG A 61 5.70 -14.97 -11.50
C ARG A 61 4.31 -14.52 -11.89
N SER A 62 3.41 -15.45 -12.24
CA SER A 62 2.03 -15.14 -12.59
C SER A 62 1.26 -14.53 -11.42
N ILE A 63 1.41 -15.10 -10.22
CA ILE A 63 0.82 -14.57 -8.98
C ILE A 63 1.36 -13.17 -8.72
N ALA A 64 2.68 -12.98 -8.73
CA ALA A 64 3.30 -11.70 -8.49
C ALA A 64 2.85 -10.63 -9.49
N SER A 65 2.81 -10.95 -10.79
CA SER A 65 2.35 -10.02 -11.82
C SER A 65 0.88 -9.65 -11.68
N SER A 66 0.04 -10.59 -11.23
CA SER A 66 -1.38 -10.32 -10.99
C SER A 66 -1.58 -9.34 -9.83
N LEU A 67 -0.79 -9.49 -8.76
CA LEU A 67 -0.79 -8.57 -7.62
C LEU A 67 -0.26 -7.19 -8.02
N GLU A 68 0.83 -7.14 -8.78
CA GLU A 68 1.46 -5.90 -9.25
C GLU A 68 0.49 -5.07 -10.11
N LYS A 69 -0.19 -5.70 -11.07
CA LYS A 69 -1.23 -5.04 -11.90
C LYS A 69 -2.39 -4.51 -11.06
N ALA A 70 -2.81 -5.26 -10.03
CA ALA A 70 -3.88 -4.82 -9.15
C ALA A 70 -3.46 -3.59 -8.35
N THR A 71 -2.23 -3.58 -7.83
CA THR A 71 -1.69 -2.44 -7.09
C THR A 71 -1.45 -1.22 -7.98
N GLU A 72 -0.91 -1.38 -9.18
CA GLU A 72 -0.71 -0.27 -10.14
C GLU A 72 -2.04 0.41 -10.50
N LYS A 73 -3.11 -0.37 -10.66
CA LYS A 73 -4.45 0.19 -10.92
C LYS A 73 -4.95 1.02 -9.73
N MET A 74 -4.69 0.57 -8.50
CA MET A 74 -5.04 1.32 -7.29
C MET A 74 -4.24 2.62 -7.21
N ASP A 75 -2.94 2.58 -7.49
CA ASP A 75 -2.07 3.76 -7.49
C ASP A 75 -2.52 4.78 -8.53
N SER A 76 -2.95 4.33 -9.72
CA SER A 76 -3.55 5.20 -10.74
C SER A 76 -4.82 5.90 -10.24
N PHE A 77 -5.68 5.19 -9.50
CA PHE A 77 -6.88 5.81 -8.93
C PHE A 77 -6.55 6.79 -7.81
N ILE A 78 -5.61 6.47 -6.94
CA ILE A 78 -5.14 7.37 -5.88
C ILE A 78 -4.65 8.68 -6.50
N SER A 79 -3.77 8.60 -7.50
CA SER A 79 -3.23 9.78 -8.20
C SER A 79 -4.33 10.65 -8.82
N LYS A 80 -5.34 10.05 -9.47
CA LYS A 80 -6.47 10.78 -10.05
C LYS A 80 -7.33 11.47 -8.99
N ILE A 81 -7.55 10.82 -7.85
CA ILE A 81 -8.32 11.38 -6.75
C ILE A 81 -7.56 12.55 -6.13
N GLU A 82 -6.26 12.40 -5.88
CA GLU A 82 -5.41 13.47 -5.36
C GLU A 82 -5.40 14.68 -6.28
N LYS A 83 -5.29 14.46 -7.59
CA LYS A 83 -5.37 15.55 -8.57
C LYS A 83 -6.74 16.24 -8.56
N SER A 84 -7.82 15.47 -8.42
CA SER A 84 -9.17 16.02 -8.33
C SER A 84 -9.34 16.87 -7.07
N ILE A 85 -8.80 16.43 -5.93
CA ILE A 85 -8.79 17.19 -4.68
C ILE A 85 -8.04 18.52 -4.84
N GLU A 86 -6.89 18.52 -5.52
CA GLU A 86 -6.13 19.73 -5.81
C GLU A 86 -6.94 20.71 -6.66
N LEU A 87 -7.53 20.24 -7.77
CA LEU A 87 -8.35 21.08 -8.65
C LEU A 87 -9.57 21.67 -7.93
N LEU A 88 -10.22 20.91 -7.04
CA LEU A 88 -11.33 21.40 -6.23
C LEU A 88 -10.88 22.49 -5.24
N LYS A 89 -9.68 22.39 -4.68
CA LYS A 89 -9.10 23.43 -3.81
C LYS A 89 -8.77 24.70 -4.57
N GLU A 90 -8.22 24.58 -5.78
CA GLU A 90 -7.96 25.70 -6.68
C GLU A 90 -9.26 26.38 -7.09
N TYR A 91 -10.25 25.60 -7.54
CA TYR A 91 -11.57 26.11 -7.92
C TYR A 91 -12.24 26.86 -6.78
N ARG A 92 -12.24 26.30 -5.56
CA ARG A 92 -12.79 26.97 -4.38
C ARG A 92 -12.09 28.31 -4.12
N SER A 93 -10.76 28.33 -4.21
CA SER A 93 -9.99 29.57 -4.01
C SER A 93 -10.34 30.62 -5.07
N ALA A 94 -10.40 30.21 -6.34
CA ALA A 94 -10.76 31.10 -7.45
C ALA A 94 -12.20 31.63 -7.32
N LEU A 95 -13.14 30.79 -6.89
CA LEU A 95 -14.54 31.18 -6.67
C LEU A 95 -14.65 32.23 -5.55
N ILE A 96 -13.95 32.03 -4.44
CA ILE A 96 -13.88 33.02 -3.34
C ILE A 96 -13.27 34.33 -3.85
N THR A 97 -12.16 34.26 -4.58
CA THR A 97 -11.54 35.46 -5.17
C THR A 97 -12.49 36.17 -6.12
N ALA A 98 -13.21 35.45 -6.97
CA ALA A 98 -14.16 36.03 -7.91
C ALA A 98 -15.35 36.70 -7.19
N ALA A 99 -15.89 36.08 -6.14
CA ALA A 99 -16.95 36.66 -5.32
C ALA A 99 -16.47 37.93 -4.58
N VAL A 100 -15.31 37.88 -3.92
CA VAL A 100 -14.78 39.02 -3.15
C VAL A 100 -14.32 40.18 -4.04
N THR A 101 -13.88 39.88 -5.27
CA THR A 101 -13.53 40.92 -6.26
C THR A 101 -14.75 41.43 -7.06
N GLY A 102 -15.96 40.97 -6.73
CA GLY A 102 -17.19 41.39 -7.39
C GLY A 102 -17.32 40.93 -8.84
N LYS A 103 -16.50 39.96 -9.27
CA LYS A 103 -16.62 39.31 -10.59
C LYS A 103 -17.78 38.33 -10.65
N ILE A 104 -18.29 37.90 -9.50
CA ILE A 104 -19.51 37.11 -9.33
C ILE A 104 -20.36 37.83 -8.28
N ASP A 105 -21.62 38.12 -8.61
CA ASP A 105 -22.57 38.72 -7.68
C ASP A 105 -23.24 37.62 -6.85
N VAL A 106 -23.02 37.66 -5.53
CA VAL A 106 -23.52 36.67 -4.57
C VAL A 106 -24.68 37.23 -3.72
N ARG A 107 -25.22 38.40 -4.08
CA ARG A 107 -26.25 39.10 -3.29
C ARG A 107 -27.69 38.65 -3.60
N GLU A 108 -27.91 37.92 -4.69
CA GLU A 108 -29.25 37.45 -5.11
C GLU A 108 -29.53 35.97 -4.85
N GLU A 109 -28.54 35.18 -4.40
CA GLU A 109 -28.77 33.78 -4.00
C GLU A 109 -29.20 33.70 -2.53
N VAL A 110 -30.47 34.04 -2.27
CA VAL A 110 -31.16 33.66 -1.03
C VAL A 110 -32.58 33.16 -1.37
N PRO A 111 -32.86 31.88 -1.10
CA PRO A 111 -34.11 31.44 -0.49
C PRO A 111 -33.95 31.27 1.03
#